data_AF-A0A9C8XG36-F1
#
_entry.id   AF-A0A9C8XG36-F1
#
_cell.length_a   1.000
_cell.length_b   1.000
_cell.length_c   1.000
_cell.angle_alpha   90.00
_cell.angle_beta   90.00
_cell.angle_gamma   90.00
#
_symmetry.space_group_name_H-M   'P 1'
#
loop_
_entity.id
_entity.type
_entity.pdbx_description
1 polymer ?
#
loop_
_entity_poly.entity_id
_entity_poly.type
_entity_poly.pdbx_seq_one_letter_code
_entity_poly.pdbx_strand_id
1 'polypeptide(L)'
;MNTFSHNKKIHNTEQQGFVLVLALIMLAVLTLIGVSSMNSANIELKATANAQQHQIAFNGVQSVLEFVLSDQGAAPVIDYQIMDKSLVQTATTTVPKVSNLTASVKLTGCTKAEGSSLEEGKGFSYNFFDIQGSGANTSGTAKSLQGQGVRYPAASC
;
A
#
# COMPACT_ATOMS: atom_id res chain seq x y z
N MET A 1 -63.66 -8.06 -71.77
CA MET A 1 -63.86 -6.86 -70.92
C MET A 1 -62.70 -6.78 -69.95
N ASN A 2 -61.93 -5.68 -70.06
CA ASN A 2 -60.77 -5.36 -69.24
C ASN A 2 -61.20 -4.90 -67.85
N THR A 3 -60.46 -5.23 -66.79
CA THR A 3 -60.33 -4.35 -65.62
C THR A 3 -58.93 -4.41 -65.03
N PHE A 4 -58.41 -3.21 -64.78
CA PHE A 4 -57.03 -2.83 -64.53
C PHE A 4 -56.46 -3.26 -63.16
N SER A 5 -55.13 -3.43 -63.20
CA SER A 5 -54.19 -3.56 -62.08
C SER A 5 -54.17 -2.33 -61.15
N HIS A 6 -53.95 -2.55 -59.85
CA HIS A 6 -53.34 -1.58 -58.95
C HIS A 6 -52.38 -2.28 -57.97
N ASN A 7 -51.15 -2.49 -58.43
CA ASN A 7 -50.03 -2.87 -57.56
C ASN A 7 -49.42 -1.57 -56.99
N LYS A 8 -49.77 -1.24 -55.74
CA LYS A 8 -49.29 -0.06 -55.02
C LYS A 8 -47.79 -0.22 -54.75
N LYS A 9 -46.95 0.26 -55.68
CA LYS A 9 -45.51 0.39 -55.45
C LYS A 9 -45.29 1.36 -54.31
N ILE A 10 -44.81 0.86 -53.17
CA ILE A 10 -44.26 1.70 -52.10
C ILE A 10 -43.03 2.38 -52.69
N HIS A 11 -43.15 3.67 -53.01
CA HIS A 11 -42.04 4.50 -53.46
C HIS A 11 -41.02 4.59 -52.31
N ASN A 12 -39.91 3.88 -52.48
CA ASN A 12 -38.79 3.78 -51.54
C ASN A 12 -37.61 4.62 -52.03
N THR A 13 -37.89 5.84 -52.45
CA THR A 13 -36.92 6.81 -52.94
C THR A 13 -37.02 8.02 -52.02
N GLU A 14 -35.87 8.51 -51.52
CA GLU A 14 -35.68 9.64 -50.55
C GLU A 14 -35.20 9.26 -49.12
N GLN A 15 -34.70 8.04 -48.83
CA GLN A 15 -34.08 7.72 -47.52
C GLN A 15 -32.57 7.43 -47.55
N GLN A 16 -31.93 7.43 -48.72
CA GLN A 16 -30.51 7.01 -48.83
C GLN A 16 -29.49 7.97 -48.18
N GLY A 17 -29.80 9.27 -48.06
CA GLY A 17 -28.88 10.23 -47.42
C GLY A 17 -28.89 10.20 -45.89
N PHE A 18 -30.06 9.97 -45.29
CA PHE A 18 -30.24 10.01 -43.83
C PHE A 18 -29.56 8.83 -43.13
N VAL A 19 -29.56 7.65 -43.75
CA VAL A 19 -28.92 6.45 -43.20
C VAL A 19 -27.41 6.65 -43.04
N LEU A 20 -26.76 7.36 -43.97
CA LEU A 20 -25.33 7.65 -43.88
C LEU A 20 -25.01 8.58 -42.69
N VAL A 21 -25.83 9.61 -42.48
CA VAL A 21 -25.68 10.54 -41.36
C VAL A 21 -25.88 9.81 -40.02
N LEU A 22 -26.90 8.96 -39.92
CA LEU A 22 -27.14 8.15 -38.74
C LEU A 22 -25.97 7.20 -38.46
N ALA A 23 -25.42 6.56 -39.49
CA ALA A 23 -24.26 5.68 -39.35
C ALA A 23 -23.02 6.43 -38.85
N LEU A 24 -22.78 7.65 -39.33
CA LEU A 24 -21.68 8.49 -38.86
C LEU A 24 -21.86 8.94 -37.41
N ILE A 25 -23.08 9.30 -37.01
CA ILE A 25 -23.38 9.67 -35.62
C ILE A 25 -23.17 8.45 -34.71
N MET A 26 -23.67 7.28 -35.10
CA MET A 26 -23.49 6.05 -34.32
C MET A 26 -22.01 5.68 -34.19
N LEU A 27 -21.24 5.78 -35.28
CA LEU A 27 -19.79 5.56 -35.24
C LEU A 27 -19.11 6.55 -34.29
N ALA A 28 -19.46 7.84 -34.36
CA ALA A 28 -18.91 8.87 -33.50
C ALA A 28 -19.24 8.65 -32.01
N VAL A 29 -20.46 8.19 -31.69
CA VAL A 29 -20.85 7.87 -30.32
C VAL A 29 -20.05 6.67 -29.80
N LEU A 30 -19.93 5.60 -30.60
CA LEU A 30 -19.17 4.42 -30.22
C LEU A 30 -17.68 4.72 -30.02
N THR A 31 -17.08 5.56 -30.87
CA THR A 31 -15.68 5.97 -30.70
C THR A 31 -15.50 6.82 -29.44
N LEU A 32 -16.43 7.72 -29.15
CA LEU A 32 -16.37 8.56 -27.95
C LEU A 32 -16.51 7.73 -26.65
N ILE A 33 -17.41 6.73 -26.66
CA ILE A 33 -17.53 5.76 -25.55
C ILE A 33 -16.24 4.93 -25.42
N GLY A 34 -15.69 4.44 -26.54
CA GLY A 34 -14.45 3.66 -26.54
C GLY A 34 -13.25 4.43 -25.99
N VAL A 35 -13.07 5.69 -26.42
CA VAL A 35 -12.00 6.57 -25.92
C VAL A 35 -12.19 6.89 -24.44
N SER A 36 -13.43 7.16 -24.00
CA SER A 36 -13.73 7.41 -22.59
C SER A 36 -13.40 6.19 -21.71
N SER A 37 -13.74 4.99 -22.18
CA SER A 37 -13.42 3.72 -21.51
C SER A 37 -11.90 3.51 -21.41
N MET A 38 -11.16 3.74 -22.49
CA MET A 38 -9.70 3.60 -22.51
C MET A 38 -9.02 4.63 -21.60
N ASN A 39 -9.52 5.87 -21.57
CA ASN A 39 -9.02 6.89 -20.66
C ASN A 39 -9.19 6.49 -19.19
N SER A 40 -10.35 5.94 -18.84
CA SER A 40 -10.62 5.45 -17.48
C SER A 40 -9.68 4.31 -17.10
N ALA A 41 -9.48 3.33 -17.98
CA ALA A 41 -8.53 2.23 -17.76
C ALA A 41 -7.08 2.73 -17.55
N ASN A 42 -6.65 3.75 -18.29
CA ASN A 42 -5.32 4.34 -18.10
C ASN A 42 -5.14 4.98 -16.72
N ILE A 43 -6.18 5.62 -16.18
CA ILE A 43 -6.15 6.20 -14.83
C ILE A 43 -6.04 5.07 -13.79
N GLU A 44 -6.84 4.02 -13.93
CA GLU A 44 -6.83 2.87 -13.03
C GLU A 44 -5.48 2.15 -13.04
N LEU A 45 -4.86 1.99 -14.21
CA LEU A 45 -3.51 1.42 -14.34
C LEU A 45 -2.46 2.26 -13.59
N LYS A 46 -2.51 3.59 -13.73
CA LYS A 46 -1.59 4.48 -13.00
C LYS A 46 -1.82 4.42 -11.49
N ALA A 47 -3.08 4.43 -11.05
CA ALA A 47 -3.42 4.28 -9.65
C ALA A 47 -2.93 2.95 -9.08
N THR A 48 -3.14 1.86 -9.82
CA THR A 48 -2.67 0.52 -9.46
C THR A 48 -1.15 0.45 -9.38
N ALA A 49 -0.44 1.04 -10.35
CA ALA A 49 1.02 1.09 -10.34
C ALA A 49 1.56 1.87 -9.12
N ASN A 50 0.94 3.01 -8.79
CA ASN A 50 1.33 3.78 -7.62
C ASN A 50 1.04 3.00 -6.32
N ALA A 51 -0.13 2.38 -6.21
CA ALA A 51 -0.49 1.53 -5.06
C ALA A 51 0.51 0.36 -4.90
N GLN A 52 0.89 -0.29 -5.99
CA GLN A 52 1.90 -1.34 -5.98
C GLN A 52 3.25 -0.83 -5.47
N GLN A 53 3.70 0.36 -5.89
CA GLN A 53 4.95 0.95 -5.41
C GLN A 53 4.90 1.24 -3.91
N HIS A 54 3.77 1.76 -3.40
CA HIS A 54 3.56 1.95 -1.96
C HIS A 54 3.58 0.61 -1.20
N GLN A 55 2.93 -0.42 -1.75
CA GLN A 55 2.92 -1.74 -1.11
C GLN A 55 4.32 -2.35 -1.01
N ILE A 56 5.17 -2.17 -2.04
CA ILE A 56 6.57 -2.64 -1.99
C ILE A 56 7.32 -1.95 -0.86
N ALA A 57 7.21 -0.62 -0.75
CA ALA A 57 7.86 0.15 0.31
C ALA A 57 7.33 -0.26 1.71
N PHE A 58 6.01 -0.43 1.83
CA PHE A 58 5.36 -0.85 3.07
C PHE A 58 5.81 -2.24 3.52
N ASN A 59 5.76 -3.23 2.62
CA ASN A 59 6.18 -4.59 2.92
C ASN A 59 7.67 -4.63 3.30
N GLY A 60 8.52 -3.85 2.61
CA GLY A 60 9.93 -3.72 2.96
C GLY A 60 10.15 -3.23 4.39
N VAL A 61 9.44 -2.15 4.76
CA VAL A 61 9.51 -1.59 6.12
C VAL A 61 8.97 -2.56 7.17
N GLN A 62 7.93 -3.31 6.85
CA GLN A 62 7.42 -4.35 7.76
C GLN A 62 8.45 -5.47 7.95
N SER A 63 9.14 -5.90 6.89
CA SER A 63 10.17 -6.93 6.99
C SER A 63 11.36 -6.50 7.86
N VAL A 64 11.82 -5.23 7.77
CA VAL A 64 12.91 -4.77 8.68
C VAL A 64 12.44 -4.66 10.12
N LEU A 65 11.18 -4.29 10.33
CA LEU A 65 10.61 -4.20 11.67
C LEU A 65 10.50 -5.59 12.31
N GLU A 66 9.99 -6.57 11.56
CA GLU A 66 9.98 -7.98 11.99
C GLU A 66 11.40 -8.53 12.21
N PHE A 67 12.36 -8.15 11.37
CA PHE A 67 13.77 -8.53 11.55
C PHE A 67 14.38 -7.96 12.84
N VAL A 68 14.05 -6.72 13.20
CA VAL A 68 14.46 -6.11 14.47
C VAL A 68 13.82 -6.82 15.67
N LEU A 69 12.58 -7.27 15.53
CA LEU A 69 11.84 -7.96 16.58
C LEU A 69 12.19 -9.43 16.71
N SER A 70 12.70 -10.05 15.65
CA SER A 70 13.18 -11.43 15.71
C SER A 70 14.41 -11.50 16.61
N ASP A 71 14.31 -12.31 17.66
CA ASP A 71 15.42 -12.58 18.56
C ASP A 71 16.45 -13.47 17.84
N GLN A 72 17.58 -12.86 17.45
CA GLN A 72 18.64 -13.54 16.70
C GLN A 72 19.67 -14.26 17.61
N GLY A 73 19.36 -14.43 18.90
CA GLY A 73 20.20 -15.19 19.82
C GLY A 73 21.53 -14.50 20.13
N ALA A 74 22.66 -15.11 19.75
CA ALA A 74 23.99 -14.78 20.30
C ALA A 74 24.56 -13.40 19.90
N ALA A 75 24.00 -12.71 18.91
CA ALA A 75 24.38 -11.36 18.51
C ALA A 75 23.14 -10.58 18.09
N PRO A 76 22.32 -10.11 19.06
CA PRO A 76 21.10 -9.40 18.73
C PRO A 76 21.46 -8.08 18.05
N VAL A 77 20.75 -7.77 16.96
CA VAL A 77 20.93 -6.52 16.20
C VAL A 77 20.56 -5.31 17.06
N ILE A 78 19.67 -5.53 18.03
CA ILE A 78 19.17 -4.53 18.98
C ILE A 78 19.30 -5.09 20.39
N ASP A 79 19.92 -4.32 21.27
CA ASP A 79 20.00 -4.59 22.70
C ASP A 79 18.75 -4.05 23.41
N TYR A 80 17.91 -4.96 23.91
CA TYR A 80 16.68 -4.63 24.64
C TYR A 80 16.90 -4.44 26.16
N GLN A 81 18.12 -4.57 26.65
CA GLN A 81 18.48 -4.42 28.07
C GLN A 81 19.10 -3.03 28.39
N ILE A 82 19.08 -2.11 27.43
CA ILE A 82 19.62 -0.75 27.62
C ILE A 82 18.82 0.05 28.67
N MET A 83 19.52 0.93 29.39
CA MET A 83 18.92 1.85 30.39
C MET A 83 19.02 3.32 29.97
N ASP A 84 19.82 3.62 28.94
CA ASP A 84 19.99 4.98 28.42
C ASP A 84 18.88 5.32 27.41
N LYS A 85 18.01 6.26 27.79
CA LYS A 85 16.92 6.79 26.93
C LYS A 85 17.41 7.67 25.78
N SER A 86 18.67 8.13 25.83
CA SER A 86 19.28 8.91 24.77
C SER A 86 19.86 8.04 23.65
N LEU A 87 20.04 6.74 23.89
CA LEU A 87 20.59 5.83 22.90
C LEU A 87 19.52 5.47 21.86
N VAL A 88 19.85 5.68 20.59
CA VAL A 88 19.04 5.23 19.45
C VAL A 88 19.83 4.16 18.71
N GLN A 89 19.31 2.94 18.74
CA GLN A 89 19.89 1.82 18.04
C GLN A 89 19.32 1.77 16.62
N THR A 90 20.14 1.51 15.62
CA THR A 90 19.68 1.44 14.23
C THR A 90 20.04 0.10 13.62
N ALA A 91 19.04 -0.57 13.05
CA ALA A 91 19.20 -1.78 12.26
C ALA A 91 18.97 -1.48 10.78
N THR A 92 19.75 -2.11 9.93
CA THR A 92 19.57 -2.07 8.48
C THR A 92 19.54 -3.49 7.94
N THR A 93 18.70 -3.71 6.93
CA THR A 93 18.61 -4.97 6.21
C THR A 93 18.35 -4.72 4.74
N THR A 94 18.70 -5.67 3.90
CA THR A 94 18.55 -5.56 2.45
C THR A 94 17.36 -6.40 2.01
N VAL A 95 16.32 -5.74 1.49
CA VAL A 95 15.15 -6.39 0.88
C VAL A 95 15.11 -6.04 -0.60
N PRO A 96 14.90 -7.01 -1.50
CA PRO A 96 14.78 -6.73 -2.93
C PRO A 96 13.71 -5.67 -3.22
N LYS A 97 13.99 -4.77 -4.18
CA LYS A 97 13.08 -3.70 -4.65
C LYS A 97 12.79 -2.58 -3.62
N VAL A 98 13.51 -2.56 -2.51
CA VAL A 98 13.42 -1.53 -1.46
C VAL A 98 14.80 -0.88 -1.28
N SER A 99 14.84 0.42 -1.03
CA SER A 99 16.03 1.23 -0.80
C SER A 99 15.89 2.04 0.50
N ASN A 100 17.02 2.46 1.08
CA ASN A 100 17.07 3.26 2.32
C ASN A 100 16.27 2.63 3.47
N LEU A 101 16.33 1.30 3.59
CA LEU A 101 15.59 0.54 4.58
C LEU A 101 16.32 0.56 5.91
N THR A 102 15.74 1.24 6.89
CA THR A 102 16.33 1.44 8.23
C THR A 102 15.26 1.30 9.29
N ALA A 103 15.61 0.74 10.44
CA ALA A 103 14.77 0.72 11.64
C ALA A 103 15.53 1.32 12.82
N SER A 104 14.91 2.28 13.51
CA SER A 104 15.46 2.94 14.68
C SER A 104 14.68 2.52 15.92
N VAL A 105 15.39 2.09 16.96
CA VAL A 105 14.82 1.63 18.24
C VAL A 105 15.28 2.58 19.33
N LYS A 106 14.33 3.12 20.09
CA LYS A 106 14.58 4.03 21.20
C LYS A 106 13.86 3.57 22.45
N LEU A 107 14.55 3.56 23.58
CA LEU A 107 13.93 3.33 24.89
C LEU A 107 13.08 4.55 25.30
N THR A 108 11.79 4.34 25.49
CA THR A 108 10.84 5.39 25.93
C THR A 108 10.67 5.38 27.44
N GLY A 109 10.70 4.20 28.06
CA GLY A 109 10.52 4.07 29.49
C GLY A 109 10.73 2.66 30.01
N CYS A 110 10.70 2.53 31.32
CA CYS A 110 10.85 1.27 32.04
C CYS A 110 9.81 1.25 33.17
N THR A 111 9.18 0.10 33.43
CA THR A 111 8.27 -0.06 34.57
C THR A 111 8.33 -1.47 35.14
N LYS A 112 8.04 -1.61 36.43
CA LYS A 112 7.85 -2.90 37.08
C LYS A 112 6.39 -3.30 36.95
N ALA A 113 6.12 -4.53 36.55
CA ALA A 113 4.75 -5.02 36.49
C ALA A 113 4.16 -5.15 37.89
N GLU A 114 2.90 -4.76 38.02
CA GLU A 114 2.07 -5.01 39.17
C GLU A 114 1.19 -6.23 38.85
N GLY A 115 1.11 -7.19 39.76
CA GLY A 115 0.29 -8.39 39.59
C GLY A 115 -0.50 -8.66 40.86
N SER A 116 -1.68 -9.27 40.74
CA SER A 116 -2.57 -9.51 41.90
C SER A 116 -1.96 -10.37 43.00
N SER A 117 -0.83 -11.03 42.75
CA SER A 117 -0.08 -11.85 43.71
C SER A 117 1.34 -11.35 44.00
N LEU A 118 1.72 -10.17 43.49
CA LEU A 118 3.05 -9.59 43.66
C LEU A 118 2.90 -8.21 44.30
N GLU A 119 3.58 -7.99 45.43
CA GLU A 119 3.64 -6.71 46.11
C GLU A 119 4.18 -5.60 45.19
N GLU A 120 3.81 -4.35 45.45
CA GLU A 120 4.26 -3.18 44.70
C GLU A 120 5.79 -3.17 44.57
N GLY A 121 6.30 -3.05 43.34
CA GLY A 121 7.73 -3.01 43.06
C GLY A 121 8.48 -4.36 43.12
N LYS A 122 7.79 -5.48 43.35
CA LYS A 122 8.37 -6.84 43.33
C LYS A 122 8.11 -7.62 42.05
N GLY A 123 7.33 -7.07 41.11
CA GLY A 123 7.09 -7.73 39.83
C GLY A 123 8.21 -7.57 38.81
N PHE A 124 8.08 -8.30 37.71
CA PHE A 124 9.05 -8.31 36.62
C PHE A 124 9.23 -6.90 36.03
N SER A 125 10.49 -6.54 35.77
CA SER A 125 10.85 -5.27 35.15
C SER A 125 10.66 -5.37 33.63
N TYR A 126 10.18 -4.29 32.99
CA TYR A 126 9.97 -4.22 31.54
C TYR A 126 10.43 -2.88 30.98
N ASN A 127 11.12 -2.95 29.85
CA ASN A 127 11.47 -1.80 29.04
C ASN A 127 10.45 -1.63 27.90
N PHE A 128 10.11 -0.38 27.60
CA PHE A 128 9.26 0.01 26.50
C PHE A 128 10.10 0.72 25.44
N PHE A 129 10.04 0.21 24.22
CA PHE A 129 10.75 0.72 23.08
C PHE A 129 9.77 1.30 22.06
N ASP A 130 10.11 2.47 21.53
CA ASP A 130 9.53 2.99 20.29
C ASP A 130 10.43 2.55 19.12
N ILE A 131 9.85 1.84 18.16
CA ILE A 131 10.55 1.37 16.98
C ILE A 131 9.97 2.04 15.76
N GLN A 132 10.82 2.72 14.99
CA GLN A 132 10.44 3.40 13.76
C GLN A 132 11.19 2.83 12.57
N GLY A 133 10.46 2.22 11.64
CA GLY A 133 10.97 1.73 10.36
C GLY A 133 10.73 2.76 9.25
N SER A 134 11.73 2.96 8.40
CA SER A 134 11.68 3.81 7.22
C SER A 134 12.23 3.05 6.02
N GLY A 135 11.64 3.27 4.85
CA GLY A 135 12.09 2.66 3.61
C GLY A 135 11.42 3.29 2.40
N ALA A 136 12.04 3.13 1.24
CA ALA A 136 11.53 3.59 -0.04
C ALA A 136 11.56 2.43 -1.05
N ASN A 137 10.80 2.51 -2.14
CA ASN A 137 11.06 1.64 -3.27
C ASN A 137 12.43 1.97 -3.90
N THR A 138 13.00 1.07 -4.70
CA THR A 138 14.29 1.32 -5.38
C THR A 138 14.28 2.55 -6.29
N SER A 139 13.12 2.93 -6.82
CA SER A 139 12.94 4.14 -7.64
C SER A 139 12.79 5.42 -6.83
N GLY A 140 12.66 5.35 -5.50
CA GLY A 140 12.47 6.51 -4.61
C GLY A 140 11.13 7.25 -4.76
N THR A 141 10.21 6.75 -5.58
CA THR A 141 8.89 7.36 -5.85
C THR A 141 7.87 7.12 -4.75
N ALA A 142 8.02 6.04 -3.98
CA ALA A 142 7.15 5.70 -2.85
C ALA A 142 8.00 5.49 -1.59
N LYS A 143 7.54 6.07 -0.48
CA LYS A 143 8.16 5.95 0.84
C LYS A 143 7.15 5.42 1.85
N SER A 144 7.64 4.68 2.84
CA SER A 144 6.86 4.19 3.96
C SER A 144 7.60 4.50 5.25
N LEU A 145 6.86 4.99 6.24
CA LEU A 145 7.32 5.16 7.62
C LEU A 145 6.32 4.42 8.51
N GLN A 146 6.82 3.55 9.39
CA GLN A 146 5.99 2.76 10.29
C GLN A 146 6.55 2.84 11.70
N GLY A 147 5.68 2.93 12.69
CA GLY A 147 6.04 2.97 14.10
C GLY A 147 5.33 1.86 14.87
N GLN A 148 6.05 1.19 15.78
CA GLN A 148 5.48 0.19 16.69
C GLN A 148 6.09 0.34 18.08
N GLY A 149 5.26 0.19 19.11
CA GLY A 149 5.69 0.12 20.50
C GLY A 149 5.91 -1.33 20.91
N VAL A 150 7.07 -1.64 21.48
CA VAL A 150 7.42 -2.99 21.93
C VAL A 150 7.79 -2.99 23.39
N ARG A 151 7.33 -4.03 24.10
CA ARG A 151 7.65 -4.27 25.51
C ARG A 151 8.57 -5.47 25.59
N TYR A 152 9.71 -5.31 26.26
CA TYR A 152 10.67 -6.38 26.47
C TYR A 152 10.96 -6.55 27.98
N PRO A 153 11.10 -7.77 28.50
CA PRO A 153 11.53 -7.98 29.89
C PRO A 153 12.90 -7.36 30.12
N ALA A 154 13.06 -6.62 31.21
CA ALA A 154 14.31 -5.95 31.56
C ALA A 154 14.92 -6.58 32.82
N ALA A 155 16.25 -6.62 32.90
CA ALA A 155 16.95 -7.04 34.11
C ALA A 155 16.68 -6.09 35.29
N SER A 156 16.47 -4.81 35.02
CA SER A 156 16.10 -3.78 35.99
C SER A 156 15.43 -2.59 35.30
N CYS A 157 14.63 -1.83 36.05
CA CYS A 157 14.03 -0.54 35.63
C CYS A 157 14.49 0.58 36.56
#